data_AF-A0A2N6ADY7-F1
#
_entry.id   AF-A0A2N6ADY7-F1
#
_cell.length_a   1.000
_cell.length_b   1.000
_cell.length_c   1.000
_cell.angle_alpha   90.00
_cell.angle_beta   90.00
_cell.angle_gamma   90.00
#
_symmetry.space_group_name_H-M   'P 1'
#
loop_
_entity.id
_entity.type
_entity.pdbx_description
1 polymer ?
#
loop_
_entity_poly.entity_id
_entity_poly.type
_entity_poly.pdbx_seq_one_letter_code
_entity_poly.pdbx_strand_id
1 'polypeptide(L)'
;MLITATDIISRSIKVYRDNMSLMFKYAGLILIPATLIMFAGYSLAVFIVFTNSIPLGFGLYGLLVLLLSLVGSVISLSMIRVIAALYQNQPAPNMITDLKSALGLLVPAILISIISGLAVIGGLILLVVPGVIFAVWFIFSLHALMLDDKHTVDALKYSKSLVKGRWGEVLWKLVVPTLAFALIFAIAQWIFRMMLGIDEGMLARLTIRTGIYSILTVFISALMAPITTAVTTILYIELKKTPVGSADIEEIEEIEEVPSK
;
A
#
# COMPACT_ATOMS: atom_id res chain seq x y z
N MET A 1 4.86 26.26 0.46
CA MET A 1 5.82 25.36 -0.22
C MET A 1 5.49 23.94 0.19
N LEU A 2 5.59 22.98 -0.74
CA LEU A 2 5.41 21.57 -0.42
C LEU A 2 6.53 21.08 0.51
N ILE A 3 6.21 20.19 1.45
CA ILE A 3 7.20 19.61 2.37
C ILE A 3 8.33 18.89 1.62
N THR A 4 9.53 18.87 2.20
CA THR A 4 10.68 18.22 1.56
C THR A 4 10.62 16.69 1.71
N ALA A 5 11.34 15.95 0.86
CA ALA A 5 11.41 14.49 0.97
C ALA A 5 11.98 14.04 2.33
N THR A 6 12.96 14.77 2.86
CA THR A 6 13.54 14.52 4.19
C THR A 6 12.52 14.76 5.32
N ASP A 7 11.65 15.77 5.17
CA ASP A 7 10.56 16.00 6.11
C ASP A 7 9.55 14.85 6.09
N ILE A 8 9.24 14.29 4.91
CA ILE A 8 8.37 13.11 4.79
C ILE A 8 8.97 11.95 5.57
N ILE A 9 10.25 11.61 5.32
CA ILE A 9 10.96 10.54 6.04
C ILE A 9 10.90 10.77 7.55
N SER A 10 11.26 11.97 8.01
CA SER A 10 11.32 12.32 9.43
C SER A 10 9.95 12.22 10.08
N ARG A 11 8.89 12.71 9.42
CA ARG A 11 7.50 12.65 9.91
C ARG A 11 6.97 11.21 9.91
N SER A 12 7.26 10.41 8.89
CA SER A 12 6.89 8.98 8.85
C SER A 12 7.55 8.20 10.00
N ILE A 13 8.85 8.41 10.24
CA ILE A 13 9.57 7.78 11.36
C ILE A 13 9.00 8.27 12.70
N LYS A 14 8.68 9.57 12.83
CA LYS A 14 8.09 10.14 14.04
C LYS A 14 6.74 9.50 14.35
N VAL A 15 5.81 9.45 13.38
CA VAL A 15 4.51 8.79 13.56
C VAL A 15 4.68 7.34 13.99
N TYR A 16 5.62 6.61 13.37
CA TYR A 16 5.90 5.23 13.73
C TYR A 16 6.46 5.09 15.15
N ARG A 17 7.43 5.93 15.52
CA ARG A 17 8.12 5.92 16.82
C ARG A 17 7.19 6.32 17.96
N ASP A 18 6.40 7.37 17.76
CA ASP A 18 5.48 7.88 18.78
C ASP A 18 4.32 6.91 19.03
N ASN A 19 4.01 6.04 18.05
CA ASN A 19 2.89 5.10 18.11
C ASN A 19 3.31 3.64 17.89
N MET A 20 4.52 3.26 18.33
CA MET A 20 5.10 1.93 18.04
C MET A 20 4.15 0.79 18.40
N SER A 21 3.52 0.81 19.57
CA SER A 21 2.60 -0.25 20.01
C SER A 21 1.46 -0.47 19.01
N LEU A 22 0.88 0.60 18.47
CA LEU A 22 -0.19 0.49 17.47
C LEU A 22 0.35 0.02 16.11
N MET A 23 1.50 0.54 15.69
CA MET A 23 2.14 0.10 14.44
C MET A 23 2.53 -1.39 14.48
N PHE A 24 3.02 -1.88 15.63
CA PHE A 24 3.31 -3.29 15.85
C PHE A 24 2.05 -4.16 15.82
N LYS A 25 0.91 -3.67 16.33
CA LYS A 25 -0.38 -4.39 16.21
C LYS A 25 -0.81 -4.54 14.75
N TYR A 26 -0.71 -3.47 13.96
CA TYR A 26 -1.00 -3.53 12.52
C TYR A 26 -0.01 -4.41 11.76
N ALA A 27 1.28 -4.33 12.07
CA ALA A 27 2.30 -5.22 11.50
C ALA A 27 2.00 -6.69 11.84
N GLY A 28 1.68 -6.99 13.10
CA GLY A 28 1.27 -8.34 13.52
C GLY A 28 0.00 -8.82 12.80
N LEU A 29 -0.96 -7.92 12.55
CA LEU A 29 -2.17 -8.27 11.80
C LEU A 29 -1.88 -8.57 10.33
N ILE A 30 -0.99 -7.81 9.67
CA ILE A 30 -0.55 -8.05 8.28
C ILE A 30 0.30 -9.32 8.16
N LEU A 31 1.04 -9.67 9.21
CA LEU A 31 1.87 -10.86 9.25
C LEU A 31 1.05 -12.14 9.09
N ILE A 32 -0.18 -12.19 9.62
CA ILE A 32 -1.06 -13.38 9.55
C ILE A 32 -1.35 -13.80 8.09
N PRO A 33 -1.98 -12.97 7.24
CA PRO A 33 -2.22 -13.38 5.85
C PRO A 33 -0.91 -13.59 5.08
N ALA A 34 0.14 -12.78 5.33
CA ALA A 34 1.41 -12.92 4.64
C ALA A 34 2.11 -14.26 4.93
N THR A 35 2.12 -14.69 6.20
CA THR A 35 2.68 -15.99 6.59
C THR A 35 1.84 -17.15 6.07
N LEU A 36 0.52 -17.05 6.07
CA LEU A 36 -0.36 -18.07 5.48
C LEU A 36 -0.12 -18.23 3.97
N ILE A 37 0.04 -17.13 3.23
CA ILE A 37 0.42 -17.15 1.80
C ILE A 37 1.76 -17.84 1.61
N MET A 38 2.76 -17.51 2.44
CA MET A 38 4.09 -18.11 2.39
C MET A 38 4.02 -19.64 2.61
N PHE A 39 3.33 -20.09 3.66
CA PHE A 39 3.16 -21.53 3.93
C PHE A 39 2.38 -22.25 2.83
N ALA A 40 1.35 -21.61 2.26
CA ALA A 40 0.62 -22.16 1.13
C ALA A 40 1.49 -22.29 -0.12
N GLY A 41 2.42 -21.36 -0.35
CA GLY A 41 3.39 -21.45 -1.43
C GLY A 41 4.35 -22.63 -1.25
N TYR A 42 4.77 -22.87 0.00
CA TYR A 42 5.61 -24.01 0.35
C TYR A 42 4.89 -25.36 0.19
N SER A 43 3.61 -25.43 0.54
CA SER A 43 2.82 -26.66 0.41
C SER A 43 2.34 -26.95 -1.02
N LEU A 44 2.32 -25.94 -1.90
CA LEU A 44 1.87 -26.06 -3.30
C LEU A 44 2.61 -27.16 -4.06
N ALA A 45 3.94 -27.21 -3.96
CA ALA A 45 4.74 -28.21 -4.68
C ALA A 45 4.40 -29.65 -4.24
N VAL A 46 4.26 -29.87 -2.93
CA VAL A 46 3.87 -31.17 -2.36
C VAL A 46 2.46 -31.54 -2.80
N PHE A 47 1.53 -30.58 -2.79
CA PHE A 47 0.16 -30.78 -3.19
C PHE A 47 0.04 -31.16 -4.68
N ILE A 48 0.79 -30.51 -5.57
CA ILE A 48 0.82 -30.84 -7.01
C ILE A 48 1.33 -32.27 -7.22
N VAL A 49 2.40 -32.67 -6.53
CA VAL A 49 2.95 -34.03 -6.63
C VAL A 49 1.95 -35.07 -6.12
N PHE A 50 1.29 -34.81 -4.99
CA PHE A 50 0.32 -35.73 -4.40
C PHE A 50 -0.95 -35.89 -5.24
N THR A 51 -1.47 -34.80 -5.79
CA THR A 51 -2.71 -34.80 -6.59
C THR A 51 -2.47 -35.11 -8.07
N ASN A 52 -1.22 -35.12 -8.51
CA ASN A 52 -0.81 -35.22 -9.91
C ASN A 52 -1.55 -34.23 -10.84
N SER A 53 -1.91 -33.04 -10.31
CA SER A 53 -2.71 -32.05 -11.05
C SER A 53 -2.16 -30.63 -10.85
N ILE A 54 -1.37 -30.19 -11.81
CA ILE A 54 -0.82 -28.83 -11.86
C ILE A 54 -1.94 -27.77 -11.88
N PRO A 55 -2.96 -27.85 -12.76
CA PRO A 55 -4.00 -26.82 -12.83
C PRO A 55 -4.77 -26.66 -11.52
N LEU A 56 -5.06 -27.78 -10.84
CA LEU A 56 -5.80 -27.78 -9.58
C LEU A 56 -4.98 -27.13 -8.46
N GLY A 57 -3.69 -27.49 -8.34
CA GLY A 57 -2.80 -26.89 -7.35
C GLY A 57 -2.69 -25.37 -7.50
N PHE A 58 -2.41 -24.89 -8.72
CA PHE A 58 -2.33 -23.45 -8.98
C PHE A 58 -3.68 -22.75 -8.82
N GLY A 59 -4.79 -23.37 -9.21
CA GLY A 59 -6.13 -22.81 -9.02
C GLY A 59 -6.48 -22.58 -7.56
N LEU A 60 -6.25 -23.58 -6.69
CA LEU A 60 -6.51 -23.45 -5.26
C LEU A 60 -5.55 -22.47 -4.57
N TYR A 61 -4.26 -22.51 -4.92
CA TYR A 61 -3.28 -21.56 -4.39
C TYR A 61 -3.63 -20.12 -4.79
N GLY A 62 -3.96 -19.90 -6.06
CA GLY A 62 -4.37 -18.58 -6.56
C GLY A 62 -5.62 -18.05 -5.84
N LEU A 63 -6.63 -18.90 -5.64
CA LEU A 63 -7.83 -18.54 -4.87
C LEU A 63 -7.49 -18.17 -3.42
N LEU A 64 -6.65 -18.96 -2.75
CA LEU A 64 -6.22 -18.69 -1.39
C LEU A 64 -5.43 -17.37 -1.29
N VAL A 65 -4.49 -17.13 -2.20
CA VAL A 65 -3.73 -15.88 -2.27
C VAL A 65 -4.66 -14.71 -2.49
N LEU A 66 -5.65 -14.84 -3.38
CA LEU A 66 -6.65 -13.80 -3.62
C LEU A 66 -7.41 -13.46 -2.34
N LEU A 67 -7.98 -14.46 -1.66
CA LEU A 67 -8.74 -14.26 -0.42
C LEU A 67 -7.89 -13.62 0.69
N LEU A 68 -6.66 -14.09 0.90
CA LEU A 68 -5.76 -13.54 1.91
C LEU A 68 -5.25 -12.14 1.55
N SER A 69 -5.09 -11.84 0.26
CA SER A 69 -4.74 -10.50 -0.22
C SER A 69 -5.88 -9.52 0.02
N LEU A 70 -7.14 -9.93 -0.10
CA LEU A 70 -8.30 -9.09 0.26
C LEU A 70 -8.27 -8.73 1.75
N VAL A 71 -7.93 -9.67 2.63
CA VAL A 71 -7.74 -9.38 4.06
C VAL A 71 -6.61 -8.38 4.26
N GLY A 72 -5.48 -8.56 3.58
CA GLY A 72 -4.35 -7.61 3.58
C GLY A 72 -4.77 -6.20 3.14
N SER A 73 -5.60 -6.10 2.10
CA SER A 73 -6.12 -4.83 1.59
C SER A 73 -7.01 -4.11 2.60
N VAL A 74 -7.90 -4.82 3.32
CA VAL A 74 -8.69 -4.23 4.43
C VAL A 74 -7.78 -3.59 5.46
N ILE A 75 -6.73 -4.32 5.86
CA ILE A 75 -5.79 -3.86 6.89
C ILE A 75 -5.03 -2.64 6.38
N SER A 76 -4.61 -2.64 5.12
CA SER A 76 -3.94 -1.51 4.48
C SER A 76 -4.83 -0.27 4.41
N LEU A 77 -6.12 -0.42 4.07
CA LEU A 77 -7.08 0.68 4.05
C LEU A 77 -7.29 1.27 5.45
N SER A 78 -7.51 0.42 6.45
CA SER A 78 -7.60 0.84 7.86
C SER A 78 -6.34 1.60 8.30
N MET A 79 -5.16 1.13 7.90
CA MET A 79 -3.89 1.75 8.23
C MET A 79 -3.74 3.16 7.63
N ILE A 80 -4.31 3.44 6.46
CA ILE A 80 -4.36 4.80 5.88
C ILE A 80 -5.08 5.75 6.86
N ARG A 81 -6.26 5.38 7.36
CA ARG A 81 -7.04 6.23 8.28
C ARG A 81 -6.36 6.41 9.63
N VAL A 82 -5.81 5.35 10.19
CA VAL A 82 -5.04 5.42 11.45
C VAL A 82 -3.85 6.36 11.31
N ILE A 83 -3.05 6.21 10.26
CA ILE A 83 -1.87 7.06 10.07
C ILE A 83 -2.29 8.52 9.81
N ALA A 84 -3.37 8.74 9.05
CA ALA A 84 -3.90 10.08 8.82
C ALA A 84 -4.33 10.76 10.12
N ALA A 85 -5.01 10.04 11.02
CA ALA A 85 -5.41 10.56 12.33
C ALA A 85 -4.18 10.89 13.19
N LEU A 86 -3.24 9.95 13.31
CA LEU A 86 -2.01 10.14 14.11
C LEU A 86 -1.14 11.30 13.60
N TYR A 87 -1.01 11.44 12.29
CA TYR A 87 -0.26 12.54 11.68
C TYR A 87 -0.88 13.91 11.98
N GLN A 88 -2.20 13.96 12.10
CA GLN A 88 -2.96 15.16 12.45
C GLN A 88 -3.10 15.37 13.97
N ASN A 89 -2.41 14.57 14.80
CA ASN A 89 -2.51 14.55 16.26
C ASN A 89 -3.93 14.28 16.78
N GLN A 90 -4.73 13.53 16.01
CA GLN A 90 -6.05 13.04 16.41
C GLN A 90 -5.93 11.66 17.05
N PRO A 91 -6.82 11.28 17.97
CA PRO A 91 -6.82 9.94 18.54
C PRO A 91 -7.02 8.89 17.44
N ALA A 92 -6.24 7.82 17.51
CA ALA A 92 -6.39 6.71 16.57
C ALA A 92 -7.80 6.08 16.72
N PRO A 93 -8.49 5.78 15.60
CA PRO A 93 -9.77 5.10 15.66
C PRO A 93 -9.62 3.71 16.29
N ASN A 94 -10.70 3.18 16.86
CA ASN A 94 -10.69 1.81 17.36
C ASN A 94 -10.47 0.83 16.19
N MET A 95 -9.47 -0.04 16.35
CA MET A 95 -8.98 -0.93 15.30
C MET A 95 -10.07 -1.86 14.75
N ILE A 96 -10.95 -2.41 15.60
CA ILE A 96 -11.98 -3.36 15.14
C ILE A 96 -13.07 -2.61 14.37
N THR A 97 -13.52 -1.46 14.87
CA THR A 97 -14.52 -0.64 14.16
C THR A 97 -13.97 -0.10 12.85
N ASP A 98 -12.69 0.26 12.82
CA ASP A 98 -12.04 0.78 11.63
C ASP A 98 -11.84 -0.30 10.55
N LEU A 99 -11.43 -1.51 10.95
CA LEU A 99 -11.36 -2.66 10.04
C LEU A 99 -12.74 -3.02 9.46
N LYS A 100 -13.81 -2.95 10.26
CA LYS A 100 -15.19 -3.16 9.76
C LYS A 100 -15.61 -2.07 8.76
N SER A 101 -15.24 -0.83 9.03
CA SER A 101 -15.48 0.28 8.09
C SER A 101 -14.70 0.08 6.78
N ALA A 102 -13.42 -0.28 6.87
CA ALA A 102 -12.58 -0.59 5.71
C ALA A 102 -13.10 -1.80 4.90
N LEU A 103 -13.69 -2.79 5.57
CA LEU A 103 -14.33 -3.94 4.93
C LEU A 103 -15.50 -3.50 4.02
N GLY A 104 -16.34 -2.56 4.49
CA GLY A 104 -17.43 -1.99 3.69
C GLY A 104 -16.95 -1.22 2.45
N LEU A 105 -15.71 -0.74 2.47
CA LEU A 105 -15.07 -0.02 1.37
C LEU A 105 -14.25 -0.92 0.44
N LEU A 106 -14.24 -2.25 0.63
CA LEU A 106 -13.46 -3.13 -0.23
C LEU A 106 -13.92 -3.12 -1.68
N VAL A 107 -15.22 -3.20 -1.93
CA VAL A 107 -15.76 -3.21 -3.29
C VAL A 107 -15.33 -1.95 -4.05
N PRO A 108 -15.55 -0.71 -3.55
CA PRO A 108 -15.07 0.47 -4.25
C PRO A 108 -13.54 0.52 -4.34
N ALA A 109 -12.80 0.05 -3.33
CA ALA A 109 -11.33 -0.02 -3.39
C ALA A 109 -10.82 -0.96 -4.50
N ILE A 110 -11.47 -2.11 -4.70
CA ILE A 110 -11.16 -3.06 -5.77
C ILE A 110 -11.46 -2.42 -7.13
N LEU A 111 -12.62 -1.77 -7.29
CA LEU A 111 -12.96 -1.08 -8.54
C LEU A 111 -11.95 0.01 -8.88
N ILE A 112 -11.57 0.85 -7.91
CA ILE A 112 -10.52 1.86 -8.06
C ILE A 112 -9.20 1.22 -8.48
N SER A 113 -8.81 0.12 -7.83
CA SER A 113 -7.56 -0.60 -8.12
C SER A 113 -7.56 -1.21 -9.52
N ILE A 114 -8.69 -1.74 -9.98
CA ILE A 114 -8.84 -2.28 -11.35
C ILE A 114 -8.76 -1.17 -12.38
N ILE A 115 -9.51 -0.07 -12.20
CA ILE A 115 -9.53 1.04 -13.17
C ILE A 115 -8.15 1.73 -13.25
N SER A 116 -7.53 2.01 -12.10
CA SER A 116 -6.17 2.57 -12.05
C SER A 116 -5.15 1.62 -12.66
N GLY A 117 -5.23 0.32 -12.34
CA GLY A 117 -4.35 -0.71 -12.89
C GLY A 117 -4.46 -0.81 -14.41
N LEU A 118 -5.68 -0.84 -14.96
CA LEU A 118 -5.91 -0.86 -16.40
C LEU A 118 -5.38 0.41 -17.08
N ALA A 119 -5.57 1.58 -16.47
CA ALA A 119 -5.03 2.83 -16.99
C ALA A 119 -3.50 2.82 -17.01
N VAL A 120 -2.85 2.36 -15.93
CA VAL A 120 -1.38 2.25 -15.84
C VAL A 120 -0.84 1.24 -16.85
N ILE A 121 -1.43 0.04 -16.93
CA ILE A 121 -1.02 -1.00 -17.89
C ILE A 121 -1.20 -0.50 -19.32
N GLY A 122 -2.35 0.11 -19.64
CA GLY A 122 -2.57 0.74 -20.94
C GLY A 122 -1.53 1.80 -21.24
N GLY A 123 -1.23 2.68 -20.27
CA GLY A 123 -0.16 3.66 -20.37
C GLY A 123 1.18 3.03 -20.68
N LEU A 124 1.60 2.00 -19.93
CA LEU A 124 2.86 1.28 -20.12
C LEU A 124 2.96 0.57 -21.48
N ILE A 125 1.86 0.00 -21.97
CA ILE A 125 1.80 -0.66 -23.29
C ILE A 125 2.01 0.37 -24.40
N LEU A 126 1.42 1.57 -24.28
CA LEU A 126 1.66 2.65 -25.23
C LEU A 126 3.13 3.10 -25.15
N LEU A 127 3.60 3.52 -23.97
CA LEU A 127 4.96 3.97 -23.70
C LEU A 127 5.23 3.95 -22.17
N VAL A 128 6.49 3.73 -21.76
CA VAL A 128 6.86 3.70 -20.32
C VAL A 128 6.49 5.01 -19.59
N VAL A 129 6.72 6.16 -20.22
CA VAL A 129 6.50 7.48 -19.59
C VAL A 129 5.02 7.75 -19.25
N PRO A 130 4.05 7.60 -20.17
CA PRO A 130 2.62 7.67 -19.85
C PRO A 130 2.18 6.72 -18.72
N GLY A 131 2.69 5.49 -18.70
CA GLY A 131 2.40 4.55 -17.62
C GLY A 131 2.83 5.05 -16.25
N VAL A 132 4.03 5.62 -16.16
CA VAL A 132 4.53 6.25 -14.91
C VAL A 132 3.66 7.46 -14.53
N ILE A 133 3.29 8.32 -15.48
CA ILE A 133 2.43 9.48 -15.21
C ILE A 133 1.09 9.05 -14.62
N PHE A 134 0.44 8.03 -15.21
CA PHE A 134 -0.82 7.50 -14.68
C PHE A 134 -0.66 6.87 -13.29
N ALA A 135 0.46 6.18 -13.04
CA ALA A 135 0.72 5.61 -11.72
C ALA A 135 0.82 6.71 -10.65
N VAL A 136 1.52 7.82 -10.94
CA VAL A 136 1.61 8.97 -10.02
C VAL A 136 0.28 9.68 -9.87
N TRP A 137 -0.53 9.80 -10.93
CA TRP A 137 -1.86 10.41 -10.86
C TRP A 137 -2.83 9.62 -9.98
N PHE A 138 -2.75 8.29 -9.97
CA PHE A 138 -3.71 7.44 -9.28
C PHE A 138 -3.22 6.88 -7.94
N ILE A 139 -1.98 7.17 -7.53
CA ILE A 139 -1.41 6.63 -6.29
C ILE A 139 -2.21 6.99 -5.03
N PHE A 140 -2.92 8.12 -5.04
CA PHE A 140 -3.72 8.60 -3.90
C PHE A 140 -5.21 8.25 -3.99
N SER A 141 -5.63 7.47 -4.98
CA SER A 141 -7.06 7.17 -5.19
C SER A 141 -7.67 6.40 -4.02
N LEU A 142 -6.90 5.50 -3.39
CA LEU A 142 -7.36 4.79 -2.18
C LEU A 142 -7.39 5.70 -0.95
N HIS A 143 -6.50 6.71 -0.88
CA HIS A 143 -6.56 7.73 0.16
C HIS A 143 -7.79 8.61 0.01
N ALA A 144 -8.15 9.00 -1.23
CA ALA A 144 -9.38 9.73 -1.54
C ALA A 144 -10.64 8.95 -1.17
N LEU A 145 -10.66 7.64 -1.41
CA LEU A 145 -11.74 6.78 -0.94
C LEU A 145 -11.82 6.75 0.59
N MET A 146 -10.71 6.49 1.27
CA MET A 146 -10.73 6.19 2.70
C MET A 146 -10.86 7.43 3.59
N LEU A 147 -10.35 8.57 3.15
CA LEU A 147 -10.26 9.81 3.92
C LEU A 147 -11.26 10.88 3.47
N ASP A 148 -11.71 10.83 2.21
CA ASP A 148 -12.57 11.86 1.60
C ASP A 148 -13.86 11.29 1.01
N ASP A 149 -14.15 10.01 1.26
CA ASP A 149 -15.36 9.27 0.83
C ASP A 149 -15.63 9.38 -0.68
N LYS A 150 -14.58 9.59 -1.49
CA LYS A 150 -14.70 9.66 -2.95
C LYS A 150 -14.71 8.25 -3.51
N HIS A 151 -15.78 7.87 -4.22
CA HIS A 151 -15.96 6.52 -4.74
C HIS A 151 -15.51 6.37 -6.20
N THR A 152 -14.96 5.21 -6.54
CA THR A 152 -14.72 4.75 -7.92
C THR A 152 -14.00 5.79 -8.81
N VAL A 153 -14.70 6.43 -9.75
CA VAL A 153 -14.10 7.36 -10.71
C VAL A 153 -13.79 8.71 -10.07
N ASP A 154 -14.59 9.15 -9.10
CA ASP A 154 -14.38 10.43 -8.43
C ASP A 154 -13.13 10.40 -7.57
N ALA A 155 -12.82 9.24 -6.98
CA ALA A 155 -11.55 9.00 -6.28
C ALA A 155 -10.33 9.20 -7.21
N LEU A 156 -10.42 8.67 -8.44
CA LEU A 156 -9.36 8.76 -9.45
C LEU A 156 -9.19 10.20 -9.95
N LYS A 157 -10.31 10.89 -10.22
CA LYS A 157 -10.31 12.30 -10.62
C LYS A 157 -9.71 13.19 -9.53
N TYR A 158 -10.11 12.96 -8.27
CA TYR A 158 -9.59 13.70 -7.13
C TYR A 158 -8.09 13.44 -6.91
N SER A 159 -7.65 12.18 -6.96
CA SER A 159 -6.22 11.84 -6.91
C SER A 159 -5.43 12.55 -8.02
N LYS A 160 -5.98 12.56 -9.24
CA LYS A 160 -5.37 13.25 -10.38
C LYS A 160 -5.30 14.77 -10.17
N SER A 161 -6.35 15.41 -9.65
CA SER A 161 -6.38 16.87 -9.44
C SER A 161 -5.33 17.32 -8.43
N LEU A 162 -5.05 16.50 -7.39
CA LEU A 162 -4.00 16.77 -6.42
C LEU A 162 -2.58 16.76 -7.02
N VAL A 163 -2.37 15.96 -8.07
CA VAL A 163 -1.05 15.70 -8.68
C VAL A 163 -0.83 16.52 -9.95
N LYS A 164 -1.90 16.85 -10.70
CA LYS A 164 -1.86 17.60 -11.96
C LYS A 164 -1.11 18.93 -11.76
N GLY A 165 -0.24 19.27 -12.71
CA GLY A 165 0.59 20.47 -12.64
C GLY A 165 1.89 20.33 -11.83
N ARG A 166 2.05 19.26 -11.02
CA ARG A 166 3.23 19.04 -10.17
C ARG A 166 3.65 17.57 -10.06
N TRP A 167 3.33 16.75 -11.05
CA TRP A 167 3.54 15.30 -11.00
C TRP A 167 5.00 14.90 -10.75
N GLY A 168 5.97 15.64 -11.31
CA GLY A 168 7.40 15.36 -11.13
C GLY A 168 7.86 15.60 -9.68
N GLU A 169 7.34 16.66 -9.04
CA GLU A 169 7.61 16.90 -7.62
C GLU A 169 6.99 15.83 -6.72
N VAL A 170 5.77 15.41 -7.03
CA VAL A 170 5.07 14.33 -6.32
C VAL A 170 5.86 13.03 -6.46
N LEU A 171 6.28 12.69 -7.68
CA LEU A 171 7.10 11.52 -7.95
C LEU A 171 8.39 11.55 -7.12
N TRP A 172 9.13 12.65 -7.11
CA TRP A 172 10.35 12.78 -6.31
C TRP A 172 10.10 12.58 -4.81
N LYS A 173 9.02 13.18 -4.29
CA LYS A 173 8.61 13.07 -2.88
C LYS A 173 8.11 11.68 -2.49
N LEU A 174 7.71 10.85 -3.46
CA LEU A 174 7.39 9.44 -3.24
C LEU A 174 8.62 8.54 -3.35
N VAL A 175 9.41 8.74 -4.41
CA VAL A 175 10.54 7.88 -4.75
C VAL A 175 11.66 8.01 -3.73
N VAL A 176 12.04 9.22 -3.30
CA VAL A 176 13.17 9.38 -2.39
C VAL A 176 12.95 8.72 -1.02
N PRO A 177 11.83 8.95 -0.30
CA PRO A 177 11.58 8.26 0.96
C PRO A 177 11.45 6.75 0.77
N THR A 178 10.73 6.31 -0.28
CA THR A 178 10.51 4.89 -0.54
C THR A 178 11.82 4.17 -0.84
N LEU A 179 12.72 4.76 -1.65
CA LEU A 179 14.04 4.21 -1.93
C LEU A 179 14.92 4.16 -0.68
N ALA A 180 14.87 5.19 0.18
CA ALA A 180 15.62 5.19 1.43
C ALA A 180 15.20 4.02 2.35
N PHE A 181 13.90 3.81 2.54
CA PHE A 181 13.38 2.68 3.31
C PHE A 181 13.63 1.33 2.63
N ALA A 182 13.47 1.25 1.31
CA ALA A 182 13.75 0.05 0.54
C ALA A 182 15.23 -0.36 0.63
N LEU A 183 16.16 0.61 0.67
CA LEU A 183 17.58 0.36 0.86
C LEU A 183 17.87 -0.23 2.24
N ILE A 184 17.28 0.33 3.30
CA ILE A 184 17.40 -0.21 4.66
C ILE A 184 16.87 -1.65 4.71
N PHE A 185 15.70 -1.88 4.10
CA PHE A 185 15.11 -3.21 4.00
C PHE A 185 16.02 -4.19 3.24
N ALA A 186 16.54 -3.80 2.08
CA ALA A 186 17.41 -4.62 1.26
C ALA A 186 18.73 -4.97 1.98
N ILE A 187 19.34 -4.00 2.67
CA ILE A 187 20.54 -4.24 3.50
C ILE A 187 20.24 -5.24 4.62
N ALA A 188 19.11 -5.08 5.32
CA ALA A 188 18.72 -6.03 6.37
C ALA A 188 18.54 -7.45 5.82
N GLN A 189 17.83 -7.61 4.70
CA GLN A 189 17.65 -8.91 4.04
C GLN A 189 19.00 -9.52 3.61
N TRP A 190 19.88 -8.70 3.04
CA TRP A 190 21.20 -9.14 2.61
C TRP A 190 22.07 -9.63 3.77
N ILE A 191 22.07 -8.91 4.90
CA ILE A 191 22.77 -9.32 6.12
C ILE A 191 22.24 -10.67 6.61
N PHE A 192 20.91 -10.84 6.73
CA PHE A 192 20.33 -12.11 7.18
C PHE A 192 20.66 -13.28 6.25
N ARG A 193 20.64 -13.03 4.94
CA ARG A 193 21.00 -14.03 3.94
C ARG A 193 22.45 -14.49 4.09
N MET A 194 23.38 -13.56 4.33
CA MET A 194 24.78 -13.88 4.63
C MET A 194 24.93 -14.65 5.94
N MET A 195 24.26 -14.22 7.01
CA MET A 195 24.30 -14.91 8.31
C MET A 195 23.82 -16.36 8.24
N LEU A 196 22.83 -16.64 7.38
CA LEU A 196 22.29 -17.99 7.16
C LEU A 196 23.05 -18.79 6.09
N GLY A 197 24.04 -18.18 5.43
CA GLY A 197 24.83 -18.80 4.36
C GLY A 197 23.98 -19.23 3.16
N ILE A 198 22.98 -18.41 2.79
CA ILE A 198 22.05 -18.70 1.69
C ILE A 198 22.57 -18.04 0.40
N ASP A 199 22.88 -18.84 -0.62
CA ASP A 199 23.18 -18.34 -1.97
C ASP A 199 21.91 -18.26 -2.85
N GLU A 200 22.05 -17.79 -4.10
CA GLU A 200 20.90 -17.64 -5.01
C GLU A 200 20.28 -18.99 -5.37
N GLY A 201 21.10 -20.02 -5.59
CA GLY A 201 20.63 -21.36 -5.97
C GLY A 201 19.86 -22.04 -4.84
N MET A 202 20.16 -21.68 -3.60
CA MET A 202 19.51 -22.21 -2.41
C MET A 202 18.14 -21.58 -2.16
N LEU A 203 17.89 -20.32 -2.56
CA LEU A 203 16.58 -19.66 -2.40
C LEU A 203 15.45 -20.43 -3.09
N ALA A 204 15.75 -21.11 -4.21
CA ALA A 204 14.80 -21.96 -4.92
C ALA A 204 14.57 -23.33 -4.25
N ARG A 205 15.35 -23.69 -3.22
CA ARG A 205 15.28 -24.99 -2.56
C ARG A 205 14.49 -24.90 -1.26
N LEU A 206 13.68 -25.92 -1.00
CA LEU A 206 12.91 -26.08 0.23
C LEU A 206 13.81 -26.63 1.35
N THR A 207 14.43 -25.74 2.11
CA THR A 207 15.32 -26.10 3.21
C THR A 207 14.87 -25.40 4.50
N ILE A 208 15.31 -25.91 5.66
CA ILE A 208 15.03 -25.26 6.95
C ILE A 208 15.59 -23.82 6.97
N ARG A 209 16.78 -23.60 6.40
CA ARG A 209 17.42 -22.29 6.32
C ARG A 209 16.62 -21.30 5.48
N THR A 210 16.13 -21.71 4.31
CA THR A 210 15.27 -20.86 3.46
C THR A 210 13.91 -20.60 4.10
N GLY A 211 13.35 -21.58 4.82
CA GLY A 211 12.15 -21.37 5.64
C GLY A 211 12.35 -20.30 6.72
N ILE A 212 13.45 -20.37 7.48
CA ILE A 212 13.81 -19.35 8.49
C ILE A 212 13.98 -17.97 7.82
N TYR A 213 14.70 -17.91 6.71
CA TYR A 213 14.88 -16.66 5.96
C TYR A 213 13.54 -16.06 5.52
N SER A 214 12.63 -16.86 4.94
CA SER A 214 11.31 -16.37 4.52
C SER A 214 10.47 -15.83 5.68
N ILE A 215 10.50 -16.49 6.85
CA ILE A 215 9.80 -16.00 8.04
C ILE A 215 10.35 -14.62 8.43
N LEU A 216 11.68 -14.46 8.44
CA LEU A 216 12.33 -13.18 8.71
C LEU A 216 11.95 -12.13 7.66
N THR A 217 11.94 -12.49 6.37
CA THR A 217 11.53 -11.59 5.28
C THR A 217 10.10 -11.09 5.47
N VAL A 218 9.16 -12.00 5.75
CA VAL A 218 7.75 -11.64 6.00
C VAL A 218 7.61 -10.78 7.25
N PHE A 219 8.32 -11.10 8.32
CA PHE A 219 8.31 -10.31 9.55
C PHE A 219 8.81 -8.88 9.32
N ILE A 220 9.95 -8.73 8.66
CA ILE A 220 10.53 -7.41 8.37
C ILE A 220 9.62 -6.65 7.39
N SER A 221 9.06 -7.31 6.37
CA SER A 221 8.11 -6.68 5.44
C SER A 221 6.86 -6.17 6.16
N ALA A 222 6.32 -6.93 7.11
CA ALA A 222 5.16 -6.52 7.91
C ALA A 222 5.46 -5.29 8.77
N LEU A 223 6.68 -5.17 9.31
CA LEU A 223 7.12 -3.99 10.04
C LEU A 223 7.34 -2.76 9.16
N MET A 224 7.70 -2.96 7.89
CA MET A 224 7.89 -1.88 6.91
C MET A 224 6.57 -1.34 6.36
N ALA A 225 5.52 -2.16 6.30
CA ALA A 225 4.23 -1.75 5.73
C ALA A 225 3.65 -0.45 6.35
N PRO A 226 3.62 -0.26 7.69
CA PRO A 226 3.19 1.01 8.28
C PRO A 226 4.01 2.22 7.84
N ILE A 227 5.32 2.05 7.68
CA ILE A 227 6.23 3.14 7.27
C ILE A 227 5.94 3.55 5.82
N THR A 228 5.80 2.57 4.92
CA THR A 228 5.52 2.85 3.50
C THR A 228 4.15 3.50 3.30
N THR A 229 3.14 3.07 4.07
CA THR A 229 1.83 3.73 4.06
C THR A 229 1.90 5.13 4.68
N ALA A 230 2.76 5.35 5.68
CA ALA A 230 2.93 6.68 6.24
C ALA A 230 3.50 7.69 5.25
N VAL A 231 4.46 7.27 4.42
CA VAL A 231 5.02 8.13 3.36
C VAL A 231 3.92 8.62 2.41
N THR A 232 3.09 7.70 1.89
CA THR A 232 2.03 8.04 0.93
C THR A 232 0.91 8.85 1.59
N THR A 233 0.48 8.48 2.79
CA THR A 233 -0.58 9.17 3.53
C THR A 233 -0.17 10.59 3.95
N ILE A 234 1.06 10.79 4.42
CA ILE A 234 1.55 12.12 4.78
C ILE A 234 1.61 13.01 3.55
N LEU A 235 2.15 12.50 2.44
CA LEU A 235 2.22 13.28 1.20
C LEU A 235 0.83 13.64 0.69
N TYR A 236 -0.13 12.71 0.76
CA TYR A 236 -1.53 12.99 0.42
C TYR A 236 -2.10 14.17 1.21
N ILE A 237 -1.96 14.14 2.53
CA ILE A 237 -2.47 15.20 3.42
C ILE A 237 -1.80 16.54 3.13
N GLU A 238 -0.50 16.56 2.82
CA GLU A 238 0.23 17.79 2.51
C GLU A 238 -0.10 18.36 1.11
N LEU A 239 -0.40 17.50 0.14
CA LEU A 239 -0.88 17.93 -1.17
C LEU A 239 -2.24 18.63 -1.07
N LYS A 240 -3.13 18.13 -0.19
CA LYS A 240 -4.43 18.76 0.10
C LYS A 240 -4.30 20.15 0.71
N LYS A 241 -3.28 20.39 1.55
CA LYS A 241 -3.03 21.71 2.15
C LYS A 241 -2.53 22.76 1.14
N THR A 242 -2.07 22.33 -0.03
CA THR A 242 -1.50 23.21 -1.05
C THR A 242 -2.06 22.86 -2.43
N PRO A 243 -3.36 23.05 -2.70
CA PRO A 243 -3.92 22.74 -4.01
C PRO A 243 -3.27 23.61 -5.09
N VAL A 244 -2.88 23.01 -6.22
CA VAL A 244 -2.27 23.72 -7.36
C VAL A 244 -3.30 24.05 -8.45
N GLY A 245 -4.47 23.40 -8.40
CA GLY A 245 -5.63 23.73 -9.21
C GLY A 245 -6.74 24.31 -8.34
N SER A 246 -6.74 25.62 -8.13
CA SER A 246 -7.81 26.34 -7.45
C SER A 246 -9.02 26.64 -8.35
N ALA A 247 -8.99 26.26 -9.63
CA ALA A 247 -10.12 26.49 -10.55
C ALA A 247 -11.13 25.32 -10.60
N ASP A 248 -10.71 24.10 -10.26
CA ASP A 248 -11.56 22.89 -10.38
C ASP A 248 -12.15 22.44 -9.02
N ILE A 249 -11.89 23.17 -7.92
CA ILE A 249 -12.39 22.82 -6.56
C ILE A 249 -13.61 23.67 -6.21
N GLU A 250 -13.64 24.95 -6.59
CA GLU A 250 -14.81 25.83 -6.42
C GLU A 250 -16.01 25.32 -7.23
N GLU A 251 -15.79 24.79 -8.44
CA GLU A 251 -16.85 24.21 -9.28
C GLU A 251 -17.46 22.92 -8.69
N ILE A 252 -16.84 22.29 -7.68
CA ILE A 252 -17.37 21.09 -7.01
C ILE A 252 -18.15 21.46 -5.74
N GLU A 253 -17.75 22.51 -5.02
CA GLU A 253 -18.52 23.05 -3.89
C GLU A 253 -19.81 23.78 -4.37
N GLU A 254 -19.77 24.44 -5.52
CA GLU A 254 -20.92 25.18 -6.08
C GLU A 254 -22.05 24.26 -6.60
N ILE A 255 -21.77 22.97 -6.86
CA ILE A 255 -22.79 21.98 -7.28
C ILE A 255 -23.49 21.34 -6.07
N GLU A 256 -22.90 21.37 -4.86
CA GLU A 256 -23.57 20.92 -3.62
C GLU A 256 -24.49 21.99 -3.00
N GLU A 257 -24.33 23.27 -3.37
CA GLU A 257 -25.23 24.36 -2.98
C GLU A 257 -26.42 24.58 -3.95
N VAL A 258 -27.04 23.51 -4.47
CA VAL A 258 -28.34 23.67 -5.13
C VAL A 258 -29.39 23.98 -4.05
N PRO A 259 -30.05 25.15 -4.07
CA PRO A 259 -30.97 25.54 -3.02
C PRO A 259 -32.20 24.64 -3.04
N SER A 260 -32.56 24.11 -1.87
CA SER A 260 -33.86 23.50 -1.63
C SER A 260 -34.96 24.48 -2.03
N LYS A 261 -35.67 24.18 -3.12
CA LYS A 261 -37.02 24.69 -3.36
C LYS A 261 -38.02 23.61 -3.00
#